data_AF-X1TUD0-F1
#
_entry.id   AF-X1TUD0-F1
#
_cell.length_a   1.000
_cell.length_b   1.000
_cell.length_c   1.000
_cell.angle_alpha   90.00
_cell.angle_beta   90.00
_cell.angle_gamma   90.00
#
_symmetry.space_group_name_H-M   'P 1'
#
loop_
_entity.id
_entity.type
_entity.pdbx_description
1 polymer ?
#
loop_
_entity_poly.entity_id
_entity_poly.type
_entity_poly.pdbx_seq_one_letter_code
_entity_poly.pdbx_strand_id
1 'polypeptide(L)'
;AVAASGDYLMDESNSPAEFPDFPCGAVVPARHTIEILGLLGVPIHNTLNAYSTFVKLIKDREILFDEDRIGIPFRAAFRAVGSEEYRTEFSLIGSGVECYTTMSNAVKSDPLMFDPPLRFVSGEELLVNVTFAIVAPKTIAADTIDLAAIMHVKVE
;
A
#
# COMPACT_ATOMS: atom_id res chain seq x y z
N ALA A 1 -4.26 3.93 -13.79
CA ALA A 1 -4.27 5.37 -13.47
C ALA A 1 -5.53 5.67 -12.67
N VAL A 2 -5.42 6.47 -11.61
CA VAL A 2 -6.52 6.79 -10.71
C VAL A 2 -7.19 8.07 -11.19
N ALA A 3 -8.42 7.99 -11.68
CA ALA A 3 -9.17 9.14 -12.22
C ALA A 3 -10.51 9.40 -11.52
N ALA A 4 -10.91 8.53 -10.59
CA ALA A 4 -12.11 8.65 -9.77
C ALA A 4 -11.83 8.20 -8.33
N SER A 5 -12.63 8.68 -7.37
CA SER A 5 -12.55 8.19 -6.00
C SER A 5 -12.89 6.70 -5.95
N GLY A 6 -12.23 5.94 -5.07
CA GLY A 6 -12.49 4.53 -4.90
C GLY A 6 -11.27 3.73 -4.49
N ASP A 7 -11.45 2.41 -4.45
CA ASP A 7 -10.42 1.44 -4.12
C ASP A 7 -9.74 0.98 -5.41
N TYR A 8 -8.41 0.98 -5.42
CA TYR A 8 -7.60 0.53 -6.54
C TYR A 8 -6.72 -0.62 -6.07
N LEU A 9 -6.85 -1.76 -6.75
CA LEU A 9 -6.10 -2.96 -6.44
C LEU A 9 -4.62 -2.77 -6.83
N MET A 10 -3.74 -3.21 -5.95
CA MET A 10 -2.31 -3.38 -6.24
C MET A 10 -2.14 -4.77 -6.84
N ASP A 11 -2.19 -4.88 -8.17
CA ASP A 11 -2.15 -6.14 -8.91
C ASP A 11 -0.89 -6.33 -9.77
N GLU A 12 0.03 -5.37 -9.72
CA GLU A 12 1.32 -5.44 -10.39
C GLU A 12 2.46 -5.59 -9.37
N SER A 13 3.31 -6.59 -9.58
CA SER A 13 4.49 -6.85 -8.76
C SER A 13 5.72 -6.21 -9.42
N ASN A 14 6.41 -5.36 -8.65
CA ASN A 14 7.74 -4.83 -9.02
C ASN A 14 8.87 -5.73 -8.50
N SER A 15 8.55 -6.89 -7.93
CA SER A 15 9.56 -7.80 -7.39
C SER A 15 10.34 -8.49 -8.51
N PRO A 16 11.62 -8.82 -8.30
CA PRO A 16 12.35 -9.72 -9.20
C PRO A 16 11.63 -11.06 -9.35
N ALA A 17 11.80 -11.70 -10.51
CA ALA A 17 11.09 -12.94 -10.86
C ALA A 17 11.40 -14.13 -9.92
N GLU A 18 12.46 -14.04 -9.12
CA GLU A 18 12.79 -15.03 -8.09
C GLU A 18 11.85 -14.98 -6.87
N PHE A 19 11.09 -13.89 -6.69
CA PHE A 19 10.13 -13.73 -5.60
C PHE A 19 8.71 -13.99 -6.10
N PRO A 20 7.81 -14.50 -5.24
CA PRO A 20 6.42 -14.66 -5.61
C PRO A 20 5.75 -13.30 -5.83
N ASP A 21 4.86 -13.21 -6.82
CA ASP A 21 4.07 -11.99 -7.07
C ASP A 21 3.01 -11.72 -5.99
N PHE A 22 2.76 -12.66 -5.09
CA PHE A 22 1.88 -12.46 -3.94
C PHE A 22 2.36 -11.27 -3.08
N PRO A 23 1.47 -10.35 -2.63
CA PRO A 23 0.01 -10.35 -2.76
C PRO A 23 -0.53 -9.53 -3.96
N CYS A 24 0.29 -9.22 -4.97
CA CYS A 24 -0.10 -8.37 -6.10
C CYS A 24 -0.97 -9.13 -7.12
N GLY A 25 -2.25 -9.34 -6.78
CA GLY A 25 -3.23 -10.01 -7.66
C GLY A 25 -2.96 -11.51 -7.89
N ALA A 26 -2.02 -12.08 -7.14
CA ALA A 26 -1.63 -13.49 -7.19
C ALA A 26 -1.94 -14.21 -5.87
N VAL A 27 -2.16 -15.52 -5.97
CA VAL A 27 -2.29 -16.41 -4.81
C VAL A 27 -0.91 -16.89 -4.33
N VAL A 28 -0.83 -17.37 -3.09
CA VAL A 28 0.38 -18.02 -2.58
C VAL A 28 0.71 -19.24 -3.46
N PRO A 29 1.92 -19.36 -4.02
CA PRO A 29 2.29 -20.48 -4.88
C PRO A 29 2.23 -21.84 -4.16
N ALA A 30 2.15 -22.91 -4.95
CA ALA A 30 2.18 -24.27 -4.40
C ALA A 30 3.47 -24.52 -3.61
N ARG A 31 3.37 -25.26 -2.49
CA ARG A 31 4.49 -25.58 -1.60
C ARG A 31 5.14 -24.35 -0.95
N HIS A 32 4.45 -23.22 -0.93
CA HIS A 32 4.89 -22.03 -0.22
C HIS A 32 3.99 -21.76 0.99
N THR A 33 4.62 -21.30 2.06
CA THR A 33 3.99 -20.56 3.16
C THR A 33 4.59 -19.16 3.15
N ILE A 34 3.75 -18.14 3.15
CA ILE A 34 4.18 -16.73 3.18
C ILE A 34 3.66 -16.09 4.46
N GLU A 35 4.56 -15.46 5.21
CA GLU A 35 4.23 -14.61 6.36
C GLU A 35 4.44 -13.15 5.95
N ILE A 36 3.37 -12.34 5.92
CA ILE A 36 3.51 -10.89 5.81
C ILE A 36 3.80 -10.36 7.20
N LEU A 37 5.03 -9.88 7.37
CA LEU A 37 5.54 -9.31 8.61
C LEU A 37 5.09 -7.85 8.79
N GLY A 38 4.86 -7.13 7.69
CA GLY A 38 4.47 -5.73 7.76
C GLY A 38 4.26 -5.09 6.40
N LEU A 39 3.86 -3.82 6.41
CA LEU A 39 3.67 -2.99 5.23
C LEU A 39 4.56 -1.75 5.30
N LEU A 40 5.02 -1.31 4.14
CA LEU A 40 5.75 -0.06 3.95
C LEU A 40 5.20 0.71 2.75
N GLY A 41 5.20 2.04 2.84
CA GLY A 41 4.75 2.89 1.75
C GLY A 41 4.68 4.36 2.13
N VAL A 42 4.47 5.20 1.12
CA VAL A 42 4.21 6.64 1.32
C VAL A 42 2.94 7.03 0.57
N PRO A 43 1.97 7.65 1.27
CA PRO A 43 0.82 8.28 0.65
C PRO A 43 1.21 9.25 -0.48
N ILE A 44 0.41 9.24 -1.55
CA ILE A 44 0.64 10.07 -2.74
C ILE A 44 -0.55 10.98 -3.00
N HIS A 45 -0.26 12.18 -3.51
CA HIS A 45 -1.28 13.11 -3.99
C HIS A 45 -0.88 13.73 -5.32
N ASN A 46 -1.88 14.22 -6.05
CA ASN A 46 -1.73 15.16 -7.16
C ASN A 46 -2.56 16.40 -6.84
N THR A 47 -1.89 17.45 -6.36
CA THR A 47 -2.50 18.70 -5.88
C THR A 47 -3.49 18.50 -4.71
N LEU A 48 -4.49 19.39 -4.55
CA LEU A 48 -5.61 19.25 -3.59
C LEU A 48 -6.71 18.31 -4.10
N ASN A 49 -6.61 17.87 -5.35
CA ASN A 49 -7.74 17.30 -6.08
C ASN A 49 -7.73 15.78 -6.16
N ALA A 50 -6.59 15.13 -5.93
CA ALA A 50 -6.47 13.67 -5.95
C ALA A 50 -5.46 13.20 -4.91
N TYR A 51 -5.82 12.25 -4.05
CA TYR A 51 -4.96 11.83 -2.95
C TYR A 51 -5.35 10.47 -2.37
N SER A 52 -4.37 9.72 -1.88
CA SER A 52 -4.61 8.48 -1.13
C SER A 52 -5.17 8.76 0.26
N THR A 53 -5.94 7.82 0.80
CA THR A 53 -6.59 7.94 2.11
C THR A 53 -6.37 6.72 3.00
N PHE A 54 -6.55 5.51 2.49
CA PHE A 54 -6.48 4.26 3.26
C PHE A 54 -5.84 3.13 2.45
N VAL A 55 -5.24 2.16 3.14
CA VAL A 55 -4.88 0.85 2.58
C VAL A 55 -5.86 -0.19 3.12
N LYS A 56 -6.49 -0.96 2.24
CA LYS A 56 -7.41 -2.05 2.60
C LYS A 56 -6.75 -3.38 2.30
N LEU A 57 -6.68 -4.22 3.32
CA LEU A 57 -6.25 -5.61 3.20
C LEU A 57 -7.50 -6.48 3.25
N ILE A 58 -7.78 -7.22 2.17
CA ILE A 58 -8.98 -8.04 2.07
C ILE A 58 -8.57 -9.50 1.93
N LYS A 59 -8.92 -10.31 2.94
CA LYS A 59 -8.74 -11.77 2.94
C LYS A 59 -10.12 -12.41 3.06
N ASP A 60 -10.42 -13.39 2.22
CA ASP A 60 -11.69 -14.15 2.28
C ASP A 60 -12.96 -13.27 2.26
N ARG A 61 -12.92 -12.13 1.56
CA ARG A 61 -13.97 -11.08 1.49
C ARG A 61 -14.17 -10.27 2.78
N GLU A 62 -13.26 -10.38 3.75
CA GLU A 62 -13.24 -9.58 4.97
C GLU A 62 -12.13 -8.54 4.91
N ILE A 63 -12.45 -7.31 5.30
CA ILE A 63 -11.45 -6.25 5.46
C ILE A 63 -10.78 -6.45 6.82
N LEU A 64 -9.47 -6.63 6.79
CA LEU A 64 -8.66 -6.83 7.99
C LEU A 64 -8.34 -5.49 8.66
N PHE A 65 -8.17 -5.53 9.99
CA PHE A 65 -7.70 -4.41 10.83
C PHE A 65 -8.59 -3.16 10.85
N ASP A 66 -9.87 -3.30 10.49
CA ASP A 66 -10.85 -2.22 10.65
C ASP A 66 -12.27 -2.76 10.85
N GLU A 67 -12.85 -2.49 12.02
CA GLU A 67 -14.23 -2.85 12.38
C GLU A 67 -15.25 -2.11 11.49
N ASP A 68 -14.94 -0.88 11.10
CA ASP A 68 -15.77 -0.04 10.25
C ASP A 68 -15.50 -0.27 8.75
N ARG A 69 -14.56 -1.15 8.41
CA ARG A 69 -14.21 -1.54 7.03
C ARG A 69 -13.69 -0.39 6.15
N ILE A 70 -13.06 0.61 6.75
CA ILE A 70 -12.47 1.77 6.07
C ILE A 70 -11.03 1.47 5.62
N GLY A 71 -10.27 0.71 6.40
CA GLY A 71 -8.89 0.28 6.16
C GLY A 71 -7.87 0.98 7.07
N ILE A 72 -6.60 0.68 6.83
CA ILE A 72 -5.46 1.25 7.56
C ILE A 72 -5.22 2.69 7.07
N PRO A 73 -5.12 3.70 7.96
CA PRO A 73 -4.86 5.08 7.57
C PRO A 73 -3.59 5.25 6.73
N PHE A 74 -3.73 5.91 5.57
CA PHE A 74 -2.69 6.12 4.56
C PHE A 74 -2.92 7.42 3.76
N ARG A 75 -3.08 8.53 4.47
CA ARG A 75 -3.57 9.80 3.93
C ARG A 75 -2.46 10.73 3.49
N ALA A 76 -2.52 11.16 2.23
CA ALA A 76 -1.57 12.11 1.67
C ALA A 76 -1.87 13.55 2.08
N ALA A 77 -0.81 14.35 2.28
CA ALA A 77 -0.91 15.78 2.50
C ALA A 77 -1.14 16.53 1.20
N PHE A 78 -1.83 17.65 1.28
CA PHE A 78 -2.18 18.42 0.09
C PHE A 78 -1.22 19.57 -0.20
N ARG A 79 -1.20 19.96 -1.48
CA ARG A 79 -0.57 21.19 -1.95
C ARG A 79 -1.45 21.82 -3.03
N ALA A 80 -1.66 23.13 -2.97
CA ALA A 80 -2.56 23.82 -3.91
C ALA A 80 -2.07 23.81 -5.37
N VAL A 81 -0.76 23.74 -5.57
CA VAL A 81 -0.11 23.73 -6.89
C VAL A 81 1.03 22.74 -6.85
N GLY A 82 1.18 21.92 -7.89
CA GLY A 82 2.23 20.91 -7.97
C GLY A 82 1.89 19.78 -8.94
N SER A 83 2.76 18.78 -8.98
CA SER A 83 2.59 17.51 -9.68
C SER A 83 2.19 16.40 -8.68
N GLU A 84 2.25 15.15 -9.12
CA GLU A 84 2.28 13.99 -8.23
C GLU A 84 3.46 14.09 -7.28
N GLU A 85 3.21 13.95 -5.99
CA GLU A 85 4.20 14.00 -4.92
C GLU A 85 3.84 12.96 -3.86
N TYR A 86 4.83 12.18 -3.40
CA TYR A 86 4.70 11.39 -2.18
C TYR A 86 4.83 12.32 -0.99
N ARG A 87 3.77 12.41 -0.18
CA ARG A 87 3.72 13.29 0.99
C ARG A 87 2.60 12.87 1.92
N THR A 88 2.90 12.66 3.19
CA THR A 88 1.90 12.20 4.19
C THR A 88 1.37 13.36 5.02
N GLU A 89 0.05 13.35 5.22
CA GLU A 89 -0.58 14.11 6.30
C GLU A 89 -0.66 13.23 7.55
N PHE A 90 -1.14 12.00 7.38
CA PHE A 90 -1.20 10.99 8.42
C PHE A 90 -1.17 9.58 7.82
N SER A 91 -0.34 8.69 8.35
CA SER A 91 -0.28 7.29 7.95
C SER A 91 0.19 6.44 9.12
N LEU A 92 -0.42 5.27 9.31
CA LEU A 92 0.13 4.23 10.21
C LEU A 92 1.23 3.41 9.53
N ILE A 93 1.29 3.44 8.21
CA ILE A 93 2.30 2.76 7.40
C ILE A 93 3.39 3.78 7.08
N GLY A 94 4.57 3.59 7.65
CA GLY A 94 5.73 4.41 7.35
C GLY A 94 6.55 3.89 6.16
N SER A 95 7.45 4.74 5.68
CA SER A 95 8.36 4.40 4.58
C SER A 95 9.56 3.55 5.00
N GLY A 96 9.85 3.47 6.31
CA GLY A 96 11.03 2.79 6.83
C GLY A 96 12.37 3.44 6.46
N VAL A 97 12.37 4.69 5.95
CA VAL A 97 13.62 5.41 5.64
C VAL A 97 13.90 6.55 6.63
N GLU A 98 15.10 6.54 7.20
CA GLU A 98 15.69 7.71 7.87
C GLU A 98 16.22 8.68 6.80
N CYS A 99 15.55 9.81 6.56
CA CYS A 99 16.06 10.79 5.59
C CYS A 99 17.06 11.77 6.23
N TYR A 100 18.33 11.62 5.87
CA TYR A 100 19.43 12.57 6.12
C TYR A 100 19.48 13.67 5.04
N THR A 101 18.47 14.52 4.90
CA THR A 101 18.60 15.88 4.32
C THR A 101 17.26 16.63 4.42
N THR A 102 17.32 17.95 4.23
CA THR A 102 16.22 18.92 4.30
C THR A 102 15.23 18.88 3.13
N MET A 103 15.30 17.90 2.23
CA MET A 103 14.31 17.72 1.15
C MET A 103 13.24 16.71 1.58
N SER A 104 12.28 17.21 2.36
CA SER A 104 11.32 16.47 3.19
C SER A 104 10.02 16.10 2.47
N ASN A 105 10.08 15.20 1.48
CA ASN A 105 8.85 14.67 0.87
C ASN A 105 8.50 13.25 1.37
N ALA A 106 9.48 12.44 1.76
CA ALA A 106 9.23 11.14 2.38
C ALA A 106 8.90 11.27 3.88
N VAL A 107 7.91 10.50 4.33
CA VAL A 107 7.48 10.48 5.72
C VAL A 107 8.23 9.43 6.52
N LYS A 108 9.00 9.96 7.47
CA LYS A 108 9.97 9.27 8.32
C LYS A 108 9.23 8.58 9.46
N SER A 109 8.58 7.47 9.16
CA SER A 109 7.97 6.63 10.18
C SER A 109 8.31 5.17 9.88
N ASP A 110 8.23 4.35 10.92
CA ASP A 110 8.53 2.93 10.82
C ASP A 110 7.47 2.22 9.98
N PRO A 111 7.83 1.13 9.29
CA PRO A 111 6.84 0.26 8.65
C PRO A 111 5.80 -0.21 9.67
N LEU A 112 4.58 -0.46 9.21
CA LEU A 112 3.58 -1.09 10.06
C LEU A 112 3.93 -2.58 10.17
N MET A 113 4.38 -3.02 11.34
CA MET A 113 4.70 -4.42 11.61
C MET A 113 3.50 -5.12 12.26
N PHE A 114 3.16 -6.31 11.76
CA PHE A 114 2.10 -7.16 12.32
C PHE A 114 2.66 -8.10 13.37
N ASP A 115 2.00 -8.16 14.53
CA ASP A 115 2.28 -9.13 15.59
C ASP A 115 0.96 -9.74 16.08
N PRO A 116 0.66 -11.02 15.77
CA PRO A 116 1.48 -11.94 14.98
C PRO A 116 1.50 -11.59 13.47
N PRO A 117 2.51 -12.06 12.71
CA PRO A 117 2.51 -11.94 11.25
C PRO A 117 1.26 -12.56 10.60
N LEU A 118 0.83 -11.99 9.49
CA LEU A 118 -0.25 -12.56 8.69
C LEU A 118 0.27 -13.76 7.91
N ARG A 119 -0.19 -14.95 8.27
CA ARG A 119 0.26 -16.20 7.66
C ARG A 119 -0.70 -16.65 6.56
N PHE A 120 -0.13 -17.00 5.42
CA PHE A 120 -0.84 -17.53 4.26
C PHE A 120 -0.20 -18.84 3.77
N VAL A 121 -1.04 -19.79 3.37
CA VAL A 121 -0.62 -21.08 2.79
C VAL A 121 -0.97 -21.17 1.30
N SER A 122 -0.44 -22.18 0.61
CA SER A 122 -0.65 -22.41 -0.82
C SER A 122 -2.12 -22.25 -1.25
N GLY A 123 -2.36 -21.40 -2.25
CA GLY A 123 -3.68 -21.12 -2.81
C GLY A 123 -4.48 -20.02 -2.09
N GLU A 124 -4.04 -19.53 -0.93
CA GLU A 124 -4.68 -18.38 -0.29
C GLU A 124 -4.34 -17.07 -1.02
N GLU A 125 -5.26 -16.11 -0.93
CA GLU A 125 -5.16 -14.79 -1.56
C GLU A 125 -5.22 -13.69 -0.48
N LEU A 126 -4.55 -12.58 -0.76
CA LEU A 126 -4.75 -11.32 -0.07
C LEU A 126 -4.87 -10.22 -1.13
N LEU A 127 -5.99 -9.49 -1.13
CA LEU A 127 -6.12 -8.31 -1.98
C LEU A 127 -5.66 -7.08 -1.21
N VAL A 128 -4.75 -6.32 -1.81
CA VAL A 128 -4.25 -5.07 -1.25
C VAL A 128 -4.75 -3.92 -2.10
N ASN A 129 -5.58 -3.04 -1.53
CA ASN A 129 -6.13 -1.90 -2.24
C ASN A 129 -5.67 -0.59 -1.62
N VAL A 130 -5.37 0.41 -2.44
CA VAL A 130 -5.17 1.79 -2.01
C VAL A 130 -6.44 2.59 -2.35
N THR A 131 -7.00 3.24 -1.35
CA THR A 131 -8.19 4.09 -1.48
C THR A 131 -7.78 5.49 -1.86
N PHE A 132 -8.47 6.08 -2.83
CA PHE A 132 -8.26 7.45 -3.27
C PHE A 132 -9.53 8.29 -3.17
N ALA A 133 -9.34 9.58 -2.89
CA ALA A 133 -10.37 10.60 -3.03
C ALA A 133 -9.98 11.58 -4.14
N ILE A 134 -10.93 11.82 -5.06
CA ILE A 134 -10.82 12.77 -6.16
C ILE A 134 -11.89 13.86 -5.99
N VAL A 135 -11.45 15.08 -5.73
CA VAL A 135 -12.30 16.24 -5.43
C VAL A 135 -12.59 17.09 -6.68
N ALA A 136 -11.64 17.12 -7.62
CA ALA A 136 -11.81 17.76 -8.92
C ALA A 136 -11.00 17.00 -9.98
N PRO A 137 -11.24 17.22 -11.29
CA PRO A 137 -10.58 16.46 -12.35
C PRO A 137 -9.05 16.51 -12.28
N LYS A 138 -8.47 15.42 -11.77
CA LYS A 138 -7.04 15.11 -11.74
C LYS A 138 -6.86 13.61 -11.81
N THR A 139 -5.68 13.19 -12.24
CA THR A 139 -5.33 11.79 -12.39
C THR A 139 -4.01 11.55 -11.68
N ILE A 140 -3.89 10.42 -10.99
CA ILE A 140 -2.61 9.88 -10.54
C ILE A 140 -2.21 8.76 -11.51
N ALA A 141 -1.01 8.85 -12.09
CA ALA A 141 -0.48 7.85 -12.99
C ALA A 141 -0.35 6.48 -12.29
N ALA A 142 -0.58 5.39 -13.02
CA ALA A 142 -0.66 4.06 -12.42
C ALA A 142 0.66 3.61 -11.78
N ASP A 143 1.76 3.99 -12.42
CA ASP A 143 3.16 3.68 -12.12
C ASP A 143 3.76 4.54 -10.99
N THR A 144 2.94 5.36 -10.34
CA THR A 144 3.37 6.23 -9.22
C THR A 144 2.80 5.77 -7.87
N ILE A 145 2.06 4.66 -7.84
CA ILE A 145 1.45 4.15 -6.62
C ILE A 145 2.30 2.97 -6.16
N ASP A 146 3.02 3.15 -5.06
CA ASP A 146 3.90 2.13 -4.51
C ASP A 146 3.53 1.77 -3.07
N LEU A 147 3.42 0.47 -2.83
CA LEU A 147 3.25 -0.13 -1.52
C LEU A 147 4.01 -1.45 -1.51
N ALA A 148 4.71 -1.76 -0.43
CA ALA A 148 5.45 -3.01 -0.31
C ALA A 148 5.03 -3.79 0.94
N ALA A 149 4.99 -5.12 0.77
CA ALA A 149 4.83 -6.06 1.88
C ALA A 149 6.21 -6.59 2.29
N ILE A 150 6.53 -6.52 3.57
CA ILE A 150 7.70 -7.17 4.15
C ILE A 150 7.31 -8.63 4.38
N MET A 151 7.97 -9.55 3.67
CA MET A 151 7.57 -10.95 3.66
C MET A 151 8.69 -11.87 4.11
N HIS A 152 8.29 -12.94 4.80
CA HIS A 152 9.10 -14.13 5.00
C HIS A 152 8.49 -15.28 4.21
N VAL A 153 9.24 -15.81 3.25
CA VAL A 153 8.80 -16.85 2.33
C VAL A 153 9.48 -18.17 2.70
N LYS A 154 8.69 -19.22 2.92
CA LYS A 154 9.15 -20.59 3.17
C LYS A 154 8.72 -21.48 2.02
N VAL A 155 9.67 -22.25 1.49
CA VAL A 155 9.44 -23.28 0.47
C VAL A 155 9.53 -24.65 1.15
N GLU A 156 8.48 -25.45 1.04
CA GLU A 156 8.38 -26.82 1.57
C GLU A 156 8.64 -27.87 0.49
#